data_AF-A0A967HYE7-F1
#
_entry.id   AF-A0A967HYE7-F1
#
_cell.length_a   1.000
_cell.length_b   1.000
_cell.length_c   1.000
_cell.angle_alpha   90.00
_cell.angle_beta   90.00
_cell.angle_gamma   90.00
#
_symmetry.space_group_name_H-M   'P 1'
#
loop_
_entity.id
_entity.type
_entity.pdbx_description
1 polymer ?
#
loop_
_entity_poly.entity_id
_entity_poly.type
_entity_poly.pdbx_seq_one_letter_code
_entity_poly.pdbx_strand_id
1 'polypeptide(L)'
;MLATYENKGFSLLDLLIVLMILGILGVFVAPQLHSTLNEARLNEATGELVSGLHYAQSLAVTHQRPFGLVANVADNWFRVFDHRFSADANPHHNET
;
A
#
# COMPACT_ATOMS: atom_id res chain seq x y z
N MET A 1 13.50 56.95 33.62
CA MET A 1 14.58 56.23 32.92
C MET A 1 13.95 54.98 32.33
N LEU A 2 13.58 55.01 31.05
CA LEU A 2 12.90 53.90 30.39
C LEU A 2 13.96 52.94 29.85
N ALA A 3 13.93 51.68 30.29
CA ALA A 3 14.80 50.64 29.77
C ALA A 3 14.37 50.33 28.32
N THR A 4 15.22 50.70 27.37
CA THR A 4 15.04 50.34 25.96
C THR A 4 15.27 48.84 25.83
N TYR A 5 14.23 48.09 25.45
CA TYR A 5 14.34 46.68 25.15
C TYR A 5 14.98 46.56 23.75
N GLU A 6 16.26 46.24 23.70
CA GLU A 6 16.96 45.96 22.44
C GLU A 6 16.38 44.68 21.84
N ASN A 7 15.71 44.82 20.70
CA ASN A 7 15.32 43.68 19.87
C ASN A 7 16.58 43.09 19.23
N LYS A 8 17.21 42.13 19.91
CA LYS A 8 18.31 41.33 19.35
C LYS A 8 17.76 40.51 18.18
N GLY A 9 18.06 40.94 16.96
CA GLY A 9 17.78 40.19 15.74
C GLY A 9 18.53 38.86 15.72
N PHE A 10 17.95 37.89 15.02
CA PHE A 10 18.50 36.55 14.85
C PHE A 10 19.88 36.61 14.19
N SER A 11 20.88 35.93 14.78
CA SER A 11 22.24 35.91 14.22
C SER A 11 22.33 34.95 13.02
N LEU A 12 23.22 35.24 12.08
CA LEU A 12 23.57 34.28 11.00
C LEU A 12 24.07 32.95 11.58
N LEU A 13 24.72 32.99 12.74
CA LEU A 13 25.20 31.81 13.44
C LEU A 13 24.03 30.99 14.01
N ASP A 14 22.97 31.64 14.50
CA ASP A 14 21.77 30.93 14.97
C ASP A 14 21.09 30.19 13.80
N LEU A 15 21.02 30.81 12.62
CA LEU A 15 20.47 30.15 11.44
C LEU A 15 21.28 28.93 11.03
N LEU A 16 22.61 29.04 11.04
CA LEU A 16 23.50 27.94 10.71
C LEU A 16 23.34 26.78 11.70
N ILE A 17 23.24 27.08 13.00
CA ILE A 17 23.03 26.07 14.03
C ILE A 17 21.66 25.40 13.88
N VAL A 18 20.60 26.15 13.62
CA VAL A 18 19.25 25.59 13.37
C VAL A 18 19.27 24.66 12.15
N LEU A 19 19.88 25.08 11.04
CA LEU A 19 20.00 24.24 9.84
C LEU A 19 20.83 22.98 10.10
N MET A 20 21.91 23.08 10.88
CA MET A 20 22.72 21.93 11.29
C MET A 20 21.89 20.94 12.13
N ILE A 21 21.12 21.43 13.10
CA ILE A 21 20.24 20.59 13.93
C ILE A 21 19.15 19.93 13.07
N LEU A 22 18.50 20.68 12.18
CA LEU A 22 17.49 20.14 11.26
C LEU A 22 18.07 19.07 10.33
N GLY A 23 19.31 19.26 9.87
CA GLY A 23 20.02 18.26 9.07
C GLY A 23 20.26 16.96 9.84
N ILE A 24 20.71 17.03 11.09
CA ILE A 24 20.92 15.86 11.95
C ILE A 24 19.59 15.15 12.22
N LEU A 25 18.53 15.90 12.56
CA LEU A 25 17.21 15.34 12.83
C LEU A 25 16.57 14.72 11.57
N GLY A 26 16.77 15.32 10.39
CA GLY A 26 16.19 14.85 9.13
C GLY A 26 16.63 13.43 8.74
N VAL A 27 17.85 13.03 9.09
CA VAL A 27 18.38 11.67 8.83
C VAL A 27 17.56 10.59 9.54
N PHE A 28 17.02 10.89 10.72
CA PHE A 28 16.25 9.91 11.51
C PHE A 28 14.78 9.81 11.09
N VAL A 29 14.20 10.89 10.55
CA VAL A 29 12.78 10.95 10.17
C VAL A 29 12.52 10.26 8.83
N ALA A 30 13.47 10.34 7.89
CA ALA A 30 13.33 9.75 6.55
C ALA A 30 12.98 8.24 6.51
N PRO A 31 13.65 7.34 7.25
CA PRO A 31 13.34 5.90 7.20
C PRO A 31 11.98 5.53 7.81
N GLN A 32 11.49 6.29 8.79
CA GLN A 32 10.20 6.02 9.48
C GLN A 32 8.99 6.26 8.58
N LEU A 33 9.08 7.20 7.65
CA LEU A 33 8.03 7.44 6.66
C LEU A 33 7.97 6.31 5.61
N HIS A 34 9.13 5.75 5.24
CA HIS A 34 9.17 4.63 4.29
C HIS A 34 8.60 3.33 4.87
N SER A 35 8.86 3.02 6.14
CA SER A 35 8.35 1.78 6.77
C SER A 35 6.83 1.81 6.91
N THR A 36 6.27 2.93 7.37
CA THR A 36 4.82 3.11 7.58
C THR A 36 4.03 3.07 6.27
N LEU A 37 4.55 3.67 5.20
CA LEU A 37 3.95 3.59 3.88
C LEU A 37 3.98 2.16 3.31
N ASN A 38 5.03 1.39 3.58
CA ASN A 38 5.13 0.00 3.11
C ASN A 38 4.17 -0.93 3.87
N GLU A 39 4.05 -0.77 5.18
CA GLU A 39 3.08 -1.50 6.01
C GLU A 39 1.64 -1.17 5.61
N ALA A 40 1.34 0.10 5.33
CA ALA A 40 0.01 0.51 4.88
C ALA A 40 -0.36 -0.14 3.53
N ARG A 41 0.57 -0.15 2.56
CA ARG A 41 0.38 -0.81 1.26
C ARG A 41 0.19 -2.32 1.39
N LEU A 42 0.93 -2.97 2.29
CA LEU A 42 0.79 -4.40 2.55
C LEU A 42 -0.57 -4.74 3.18
N ASN A 43 -1.03 -3.91 4.12
CA ASN A 43 -2.32 -4.09 4.76
C ASN A 43 -3.48 -3.85 3.76
N GLU A 44 -3.34 -2.86 2.88
CA GLU A 44 -4.29 -2.59 1.81
C GLU A 44 -4.40 -3.77 0.82
N ALA A 45 -3.26 -4.28 0.33
CA ALA A 45 -3.23 -5.46 -0.54
C ALA A 45 -3.83 -6.71 0.14
N THR A 46 -3.59 -6.89 1.44
CA THR A 46 -4.19 -7.98 2.22
C THR A 46 -5.71 -7.81 2.31
N GLY A 47 -6.20 -6.60 2.56
CA GLY A 47 -7.63 -6.29 2.60
C GLY A 47 -8.32 -6.56 1.27
N GLU A 48 -7.70 -6.19 0.16
CA GLU A 48 -8.22 -6.44 -1.19
C GLU A 48 -8.33 -7.94 -1.49
N LEU A 49 -7.29 -8.72 -1.13
CA LEU A 49 -7.32 -10.18 -1.30
C LEU A 49 -8.39 -10.85 -0.45
N VAL A 50 -8.54 -10.44 0.81
CA VAL A 50 -9.57 -10.98 1.71
C VAL A 50 -10.97 -10.65 1.19
N SER A 51 -11.18 -9.44 0.67
CA SER A 51 -12.43 -9.03 0.03
C SER A 51 -12.74 -9.89 -1.21
N GLY A 52 -11.75 -10.08 -2.10
CA GLY A 52 -11.88 -10.93 -3.28
C GLY A 52 -12.19 -12.39 -2.93
N LEU A 53 -11.59 -12.92 -1.86
CA LEU A 53 -11.85 -14.28 -1.39
C LEU A 53 -13.26 -14.43 -0.79
N HIS A 54 -13.71 -13.45 -0.01
CA HIS A 54 -15.10 -13.44 0.50
C HIS A 54 -16.13 -13.32 -0.64
N TYR A 55 -15.82 -12.56 -1.68
CA TYR A 55 -16.66 -12.47 -2.88
C TYR A 55 -16.70 -13.80 -3.65
N ALA A 56 -15.54 -14.45 -3.85
CA ALA A 56 -15.48 -15.77 -4.47
C ALA A 56 -16.22 -16.83 -3.63
N GLN A 57 -16.12 -16.75 -2.30
CA GLN A 57 -16.85 -17.61 -1.38
C GLN A 57 -18.36 -17.42 -1.50
N SER A 58 -18.84 -16.17 -1.54
CA SER A 58 -20.28 -15.91 -1.66
C SER A 58 -20.83 -16.43 -2.99
N LEU A 59 -20.10 -16.23 -4.09
CA LEU A 59 -20.44 -16.81 -5.39
C LEU A 59 -20.44 -18.35 -5.36
N ALA A 60 -19.46 -18.98 -4.70
CA ALA A 60 -19.40 -20.43 -4.57
C ALA A 60 -20.58 -21.00 -3.78
N VAL A 61 -21.00 -20.32 -2.70
CA VAL A 61 -22.17 -20.68 -1.91
C VAL A 61 -23.47 -20.50 -2.72
N THR A 62 -23.62 -19.35 -3.40
CA THR A 62 -24.82 -19.03 -4.20
C THR A 62 -24.98 -19.97 -5.39
N HIS A 63 -23.91 -20.28 -6.11
CA HIS A 63 -23.96 -21.14 -7.30
C HIS A 63 -23.74 -22.62 -6.99
N GLN A 64 -23.46 -22.97 -5.73
CA GLN A 64 -23.10 -24.33 -5.27
C GLN A 64 -22.00 -24.97 -6.13
N ARG A 65 -20.99 -24.20 -6.50
CA ARG A 65 -19.89 -24.61 -7.40
C ARG A 65 -18.54 -24.08 -6.90
N PRO A 66 -17.45 -24.84 -7.04
CA PRO A 66 -16.13 -24.42 -6.59
C PRO A 66 -15.53 -23.36 -7.53
N PHE A 67 -15.23 -22.17 -6.99
CA PHE A 67 -14.44 -21.13 -7.65
C PHE A 67 -13.05 -21.04 -7.02
N GLY A 68 -12.02 -20.88 -7.85
CA GLY A 68 -10.63 -20.69 -7.43
C GLY A 68 -10.16 -19.27 -7.65
N LEU A 69 -9.20 -18.81 -6.86
CA LEU A 69 -8.54 -17.50 -7.01
C LEU A 69 -7.04 -17.74 -7.18
N VAL A 70 -6.46 -17.17 -8.24
CA VAL A 70 -5.00 -17.12 -8.45
C VAL A 70 -4.60 -15.65 -8.38
N ALA A 71 -3.74 -15.34 -7.42
CA ALA A 71 -3.13 -14.03 -7.28
C ALA A 71 -1.65 -14.14 -7.67
N ASN A 72 -1.21 -13.24 -8.56
CA ASN A 72 0.21 -13.09 -8.88
C ASN A 72 0.73 -11.85 -8.14
N VAL A 73 1.58 -12.09 -7.15
CA VAL A 73 2.16 -11.06 -6.27
C VAL A 73 3.24 -10.24 -6.98
N ALA A 74 3.90 -10.79 -8.01
CA ALA A 74 4.92 -10.08 -8.77
C ALA A 74 4.31 -9.01 -9.69
N ASP A 75 3.14 -9.30 -10.26
CA ASP A 75 2.47 -8.42 -11.23
C ASP A 75 1.22 -7.71 -10.68
N ASN A 76 0.96 -7.84 -9.37
CA ASN A 76 -0.16 -7.22 -8.64
C ASN A 76 -1.53 -7.37 -9.32
N TRP A 77 -1.84 -8.55 -9.85
CA TRP A 77 -3.15 -8.84 -10.42
C TRP A 77 -3.72 -10.14 -9.85
N PHE A 78 -5.05 -10.18 -9.75
CA PHE A 78 -5.81 -11.37 -9.36
C PHE A 78 -6.85 -11.71 -10.42
N ARG A 79 -7.09 -13.00 -10.65
CA ARG A 79 -8.26 -13.48 -11.42
C ARG A 79 -8.97 -14.59 -10.65
N VAL A 80 -10.29 -14.58 -10.74
CA VAL A 80 -11.18 -15.62 -10.25
C VAL A 80 -11.50 -16.54 -11.44
N PHE A 81 -11.29 -17.84 -11.27
CA PHE A 81 -11.55 -18.84 -12.32
C PHE A 81 -12.46 -19.95 -11.79
N ASP A 82 -13.40 -20.39 -12.63
CA ASP A 82 -14.24 -21.55 -12.37
C ASP A 82 -13.49 -22.81 -12.84
N HIS A 83 -13.39 -23.83 -12.00
CA HIS A 83 -12.69 -25.08 -12.33
C HIS A 83 -13.38 -25.91 -13.44
N ARG A 84 -14.54 -25.49 -13.94
CA ARG A 84 -15.25 -26.19 -15.02
C ARG A 84 -14.51 -26.25 -16.36
N PHE A 85 -13.54 -25.36 -16.62
CA PHE A 85 -12.82 -25.33 -17.90
C PHE A 85 -11.47 -26.06 -17.90
N SER A 86 -10.98 -26.55 -16.76
CA SER A 86 -9.68 -27.27 -16.71
C SER A 86 -9.82 -28.77 -16.99
N ALA A 87 -11.03 -29.31 -16.80
CA ALA A 87 -11.33 -30.73 -17.02
C ALA A 87 -12.01 -31.03 -18.38
N ASP A 88 -12.15 -30.02 -19.24
CA ASP A 88 -12.65 -30.22 -20.61
C ASP A 88 -11.45 -30.26 -21.58
N ALA A 89 -11.17 -31.45 -22.11
CA ALA A 89 -10.08 -31.67 -23.06
C ALA A 89 -10.38 -31.13 -24.46
N ASN A 90 -11.54 -30.46 -24.66
CA ASN A 90 -11.94 -29.93 -25.95
C ASN A 90 -12.38 -28.46 -25.85
N PRO A 91 -11.55 -27.49 -26.29
CA PRO A 91 -11.97 -26.10 -26.34
C PRO A 91 -13.10 -25.97 -27.37
N HIS A 92 -14.33 -25.71 -26.89
CA HIS A 92 -15.46 -25.40 -27.76
C HIS A 92 -15.17 -24.10 -28.54
N HIS A 93 -14.68 -24.23 -29.77
CA HIS A 93 -14.93 -23.24 -30.82
C HIS A 93 -16.41 -23.41 -31.21
N ASN A 94 -17.30 -22.61 -30.63
CA ASN A 94 -18.58 -22.35 -31.25
C ASN A 94 -18.41 -21.14 -32.18
N GLU A 95 -17.94 -21.46 -33.38
CA GLU A 95 -18.09 -20.63 -34.56
C GLU A 95 -19.60 -20.46 -34.82
N THR A 96 -20.06 -19.21 -34.88
CA THR A 96 -21.33 -18.83 -35.50
C THR A 96 -21.27 -19.00 -37.01
#